data_AF-A0A7C5DWV8-F1
#
_entry.id   AF-A0A7C5DWV8-F1
#
_cell.length_a   1.000
_cell.length_b   1.000
_cell.length_c   1.000
_cell.angle_alpha   90.00
_cell.angle_beta   90.00
_cell.angle_gamma   90.00
#
_symmetry.space_group_name_H-M   'P 1'
#
loop_
_entity.id
_entity.type
_entity.pdbx_description
1 polymer ?
#
loop_
_entity_poly.entity_id
_entity_poly.type
_entity_poly.pdbx_seq_one_letter_code
_entity_poly.pdbx_strand_id
1 'polypeptide(L)'
;MATIRIRNKKSRSSYGIMIALVVVLVLVIGAAYFYFKISVIRNSEEFQAKKIDYLIHVDAENPFYILIRNKKDYGTVILELPEYLALEPLEKTLSGNSLNETKKLIDSWLGISSDEYYYWETDQKGIKELALKFGLNTDNYQELLDRLSRRGLEFFDYWKLKSYVDTILERDSDASISKAGFAAILQRLSESSLKYFKVSTITQYPIEIRTSLSESPVKKLYLEEKSLEDLMALFAEW
;
A
#
# COMPACT_ATOMS: atom_id res chain seq x y z
N MET A 1 76.78 -32.45 -10.01
CA MET A 1 76.48 -31.13 -9.40
C MET A 1 74.98 -30.91 -9.48
N ALA A 2 74.29 -30.82 -8.34
CA ALA A 2 72.85 -30.58 -8.30
C ALA A 2 72.57 -29.07 -8.35
N THR A 3 71.89 -28.60 -9.39
CA THR A 3 71.49 -27.20 -9.55
C THR A 3 70.10 -27.00 -8.94
N ILE A 4 70.04 -26.33 -7.78
CA ILE A 4 68.78 -25.94 -7.15
C ILE A 4 68.18 -24.78 -7.96
N ARG A 5 67.07 -25.03 -8.65
CA ARG A 5 66.25 -23.97 -9.27
C ARG A 5 65.41 -23.28 -8.19
N ILE A 6 65.86 -22.12 -7.74
CA ILE A 6 65.04 -21.23 -6.90
C ILE A 6 63.91 -20.69 -7.77
N ARG A 7 62.69 -21.16 -7.51
CA ARG A 7 61.47 -20.69 -8.18
C ARG A 7 61.12 -19.33 -7.57
N ASN A 8 61.47 -18.25 -8.27
CA ASN A 8 61.10 -16.88 -7.86
C ASN A 8 59.58 -16.79 -7.68
N LYS A 9 59.14 -16.56 -6.44
CA LYS A 9 57.74 -16.33 -6.08
C LYS A 9 57.34 -15.00 -6.70
N LYS A 10 56.56 -15.04 -7.78
CA LYS A 10 56.05 -13.87 -8.51
C LYS A 10 55.41 -12.92 -7.49
N SER A 11 56.06 -11.80 -7.18
CA SER A 11 55.49 -10.79 -6.28
C SER A 11 54.22 -10.27 -6.95
N ARG A 12 53.06 -10.48 -6.32
CA ARG A 12 51.83 -9.82 -6.76
C ARG A 12 52.13 -8.33 -6.75
N SER A 13 51.93 -7.65 -7.87
CA SER A 13 52.22 -6.22 -7.94
C SER A 13 51.39 -5.50 -6.88
N SER A 14 52.03 -4.66 -6.07
CA SER A 14 51.39 -3.87 -5.02
C SER A 14 50.20 -3.06 -5.57
N TYR A 15 50.26 -2.68 -6.84
CA TYR A 15 49.20 -2.01 -7.58
C TYR A 15 47.93 -2.86 -7.74
N GLY A 16 48.05 -4.16 -8.02
CA GLY A 16 46.89 -5.05 -8.11
C GLY A 16 46.20 -5.26 -6.75
N ILE A 17 46.99 -5.30 -5.67
CA ILE A 17 46.46 -5.36 -4.30
C ILE A 17 45.79 -4.03 -3.92
N MET A 18 46.38 -2.89 -4.31
CA MET A 18 45.81 -1.57 -4.07
C MET A 18 44.48 -1.38 -4.81
N ILE A 19 44.40 -1.76 -6.09
CA ILE A 19 43.13 -1.71 -6.85
C ILE A 19 42.09 -2.60 -6.19
N ALA A 20 42.45 -3.84 -5.82
CA ALA A 20 41.52 -4.75 -5.16
C ALA A 20 41.01 -4.16 -3.83
N LEU A 21 41.89 -3.53 -3.03
CA LEU A 21 41.51 -2.85 -1.80
C LEU A 21 40.57 -1.67 -2.03
N VAL A 22 40.81 -0.85 -3.07
CA VAL A 22 39.92 0.25 -3.43
C VAL A 22 38.55 -0.26 -3.86
N VAL A 23 38.48 -1.31 -4.68
CA VAL A 23 37.22 -1.93 -5.10
C VAL A 23 36.45 -2.47 -3.89
N VAL A 24 37.13 -3.17 -2.99
CA VAL A 24 36.52 -3.67 -1.74
C VAL A 24 36.02 -2.52 -0.88
N LEU A 25 36.80 -1.44 -0.73
CA LEU A 25 36.39 -0.27 0.05
C LEU A 25 35.12 0.38 -0.52
N VAL A 26 35.03 0.55 -1.84
CA VAL A 26 33.83 1.07 -2.51
C VAL A 26 32.63 0.16 -2.28
N LEU A 27 32.81 -1.16 -2.37
CA LEU A 27 31.74 -2.13 -2.10
C LEU A 27 31.27 -2.08 -0.64
N VAL A 28 32.19 -1.95 0.32
CA VAL A 28 31.85 -1.84 1.76
C VAL A 28 31.09 -0.55 2.04
N ILE A 29 31.56 0.59 1.51
CA ILE A 29 30.87 1.88 1.67
C ILE A 29 29.47 1.81 1.03
N GLY A 30 29.37 1.23 -0.17
CA GLY A 30 28.09 0.99 -0.83
C GLY A 30 27.16 0.16 0.06
N ALA A 31 27.60 -1.02 0.48
CA ALA A 31 26.82 -1.93 1.33
C ALA A 31 26.39 -1.28 2.65
N ALA A 32 27.25 -0.50 3.30
CA ALA A 32 26.91 0.24 4.52
C ALA A 32 25.80 1.29 4.26
N TYR A 33 25.89 2.02 3.14
CA TYR A 33 24.84 2.96 2.75
C TYR A 33 23.49 2.25 2.47
N PHE A 34 23.54 1.10 1.79
CA PHE A 34 22.36 0.26 1.56
C PHE A 34 21.72 -0.20 2.87
N TYR A 35 22.55 -0.74 3.76
CA TYR A 35 22.10 -1.21 5.07
C TYR A 35 21.44 -0.08 5.87
N PHE A 36 22.04 1.11 5.89
CA PHE A 36 21.50 2.25 6.62
C PHE A 36 20.14 2.69 6.07
N LYS A 37 19.99 2.80 4.75
CA LYS A 37 18.69 3.14 4.12
C LYS A 37 17.59 2.15 4.48
N ILE A 38 17.88 0.86 4.40
CA ILE A 38 16.92 -0.20 4.75
C ILE A 38 16.60 -0.13 6.24
N SER A 39 17.61 0.03 7.09
CA SER A 39 17.45 0.09 8.54
C SER A 39 16.59 1.27 8.98
N VAL A 40 16.75 2.44 8.37
CA VAL A 40 15.92 3.62 8.69
C VAL A 40 14.45 3.35 8.40
N ILE A 41 14.13 2.74 7.26
CA ILE A 41 12.75 2.39 6.91
C ILE A 41 12.22 1.29 7.83
N ARG A 42 12.99 0.23 8.06
CA ARG A 42 12.53 -0.90 8.87
C ARG A 42 12.36 -0.56 10.36
N ASN A 43 13.11 0.41 10.87
CA ASN A 43 13.04 0.82 12.28
C ASN A 43 12.09 1.99 12.52
N SER A 44 11.38 2.47 11.49
CA SER A 44 10.42 3.55 11.68
C SER A 44 9.17 3.04 12.41
N GLU A 45 8.48 3.95 13.10
CA GLU A 45 7.26 3.63 13.83
C GLU A 45 6.19 3.04 12.90
N GLU A 46 6.09 3.59 11.68
CA GLU A 46 5.05 3.17 10.75
C GLU A 46 5.29 1.77 10.20
N PHE A 47 6.54 1.40 9.95
CA PHE A 47 6.88 0.04 9.54
C PHE A 47 6.64 -0.97 10.68
N GLN A 48 6.88 -0.53 11.92
CA GLN A 48 6.75 -1.37 13.12
C GLN A 48 5.34 -1.45 13.70
N ALA A 49 4.43 -0.56 13.28
CA ALA A 49 3.02 -0.55 13.66
C ALA A 49 2.40 -1.96 13.63
N LYS A 50 1.43 -2.27 14.51
CA LYS A 50 0.78 -3.58 14.51
C LYS A 50 -0.35 -3.62 13.49
N LYS A 51 -1.13 -2.53 13.41
CA LYS A 51 -2.28 -2.35 12.52
C LYS A 51 -2.05 -1.14 11.63
N ILE A 52 -2.08 -1.33 10.31
CA ILE A 52 -2.04 -0.23 9.35
C ILE A 52 -3.24 -0.36 8.41
N ASP A 53 -3.94 0.75 8.24
CA ASP A 53 -5.03 0.87 7.28
C ASP A 53 -4.65 1.81 6.12
N TYR A 54 -5.06 1.47 4.90
CA TYR A 54 -4.89 2.31 3.73
C TYR A 54 -6.26 2.52 3.08
N LEU A 55 -6.69 3.76 2.94
CA LEU A 55 -7.94 4.12 2.27
C LEU A 55 -7.65 4.73 0.90
N ILE A 56 -8.03 4.04 -0.16
CA ILE A 56 -7.80 4.48 -1.53
C ILE A 56 -9.13 4.84 -2.15
N HIS A 57 -9.31 6.07 -2.60
CA HIS A 57 -10.45 6.42 -3.45
C HIS A 57 -10.11 6.15 -4.91
N VAL A 58 -10.95 5.38 -5.60
CA VAL A 58 -10.78 5.10 -7.03
C VAL A 58 -11.86 5.85 -7.79
N ASP A 59 -11.45 6.92 -8.46
CA ASP A 59 -12.27 7.65 -9.41
C ASP A 59 -12.45 6.82 -10.69
N ALA A 60 -13.71 6.44 -10.92
CA ALA A 60 -14.16 5.60 -12.02
C ALA A 60 -15.60 5.98 -12.36
N GLU A 61 -16.18 5.36 -13.40
CA GLU A 61 -17.60 5.60 -13.76
C GLU A 61 -18.55 5.37 -12.56
N ASN A 62 -18.26 4.35 -11.74
CA ASN A 62 -18.86 4.15 -10.44
C ASN A 62 -17.75 4.22 -9.39
N PRO A 63 -17.54 5.37 -8.74
CA PRO A 63 -16.46 5.55 -7.78
C PRO A 63 -16.65 4.70 -6.53
N PHE A 64 -15.53 4.26 -5.96
CA PHE A 64 -15.51 3.41 -4.79
C PHE A 64 -14.24 3.63 -3.97
N TYR A 65 -14.32 3.26 -2.70
CA TYR A 65 -13.20 3.20 -1.78
C TYR A 65 -12.68 1.78 -1.63
N ILE A 66 -11.36 1.65 -1.53
CA ILE A 66 -10.68 0.42 -1.15
C ILE A 66 -10.06 0.67 0.23
N LEU A 67 -10.54 -0.05 1.24
CA LEU A 67 -9.91 -0.09 2.55
C LEU A 67 -9.05 -1.35 2.66
N ILE A 68 -7.72 -1.17 2.59
CA ILE A 68 -6.74 -2.23 2.83
C ILE A 68 -6.37 -2.20 4.30
N ARG A 69 -6.75 -3.23 5.04
CA ARG A 69 -6.46 -3.39 6.45
C ARG A 69 -5.44 -4.48 6.64
N ASN A 70 -4.33 -4.15 7.28
CA ASN A 70 -3.34 -5.15 7.63
C ASN A 70 -3.09 -5.16 9.13
N LYS A 71 -3.15 -6.36 9.71
CA LYS A 71 -2.76 -6.64 11.07
C LYS A 71 -1.66 -7.70 11.05
N LYS A 72 -0.52 -7.39 11.66
CA LYS A 72 0.58 -8.37 11.83
C LYS A 72 0.00 -9.68 12.40
N ASP A 73 0.40 -10.80 11.79
CA ASP A 73 -0.01 -12.17 12.13
C ASP A 73 -1.48 -12.56 11.86
N TYR A 74 -2.35 -11.63 11.42
CA TYR A 74 -3.78 -11.89 11.19
C TYR A 74 -4.20 -11.84 9.73
N GLY A 75 -3.41 -11.19 8.89
CA GLY A 75 -3.62 -11.15 7.44
C GLY A 75 -3.86 -9.76 6.89
N THR A 76 -4.23 -9.70 5.60
CA THR A 76 -4.71 -8.47 4.96
C THR A 76 -6.15 -8.66 4.50
N VAL A 77 -7.05 -7.77 4.93
CA VAL A 77 -8.42 -7.66 4.42
C VAL A 77 -8.48 -6.47 3.48
N ILE A 78 -9.07 -6.67 2.31
CA ILE A 78 -9.27 -5.64 1.29
C ILE A 78 -10.78 -5.49 1.13
N LEU A 79 -11.30 -4.36 1.56
CA LEU A 79 -12.73 -4.06 1.58
C LEU A 79 -13.05 -3.02 0.49
N GLU A 80 -13.93 -3.37 -0.45
CA GLU A 80 -14.45 -2.46 -1.48
C GLU A 80 -15.80 -1.87 -1.02
N LEU A 81 -15.88 -0.54 -0.93
CA LEU A 81 -17.05 0.23 -0.49
C LEU A 81 -17.48 1.22 -1.58
N PRO A 82 -18.71 1.15 -2.09
CA PRO A 82 -19.20 2.17 -3.03
C PRO A 82 -19.21 3.59 -2.43
N GLU A 83 -18.95 4.63 -3.23
CA GLU A 83 -18.85 6.01 -2.71
C GLU A 83 -20.15 6.49 -2.02
N TYR A 84 -21.31 6.14 -2.57
CA TYR A 84 -22.60 6.58 -2.03
C TYR A 84 -23.19 5.64 -0.99
N LEU A 85 -22.39 4.72 -0.44
CA LEU A 85 -22.85 3.76 0.56
C LEU A 85 -23.46 4.48 1.76
N ALA A 86 -24.72 4.17 2.05
CA ALA A 86 -25.42 4.63 3.23
C ALA A 86 -24.97 3.81 4.44
N LEU A 87 -24.40 4.50 5.42
CA LEU A 87 -23.92 3.90 6.65
C LEU A 87 -25.03 3.96 7.68
N GLU A 88 -25.83 2.92 7.77
CA GLU A 88 -26.80 2.77 8.85
C GLU A 88 -26.06 2.33 10.14
N PRO A 89 -26.38 2.89 11.32
CA PRO A 89 -27.43 3.88 11.63
C PRO A 89 -26.96 5.35 11.61
N LEU A 90 -25.79 5.65 11.02
CA LEU A 90 -25.19 6.99 11.06
C LEU A 90 -25.90 8.02 10.17
N GLU A 91 -26.91 7.61 9.38
CA GLU A 91 -27.65 8.41 8.39
C GLU A 91 -26.77 9.17 7.37
N LYS A 92 -25.48 8.86 7.32
CA LYS A 92 -24.46 9.48 6.47
C LYS A 92 -24.12 8.58 5.28
N THR A 93 -23.63 9.20 4.22
CA THR A 93 -23.02 8.52 3.08
C THR A 93 -21.50 8.62 3.14
N LEU A 94 -20.80 7.72 2.46
CA LEU A 94 -19.34 7.80 2.34
C LEU A 94 -18.84 8.94 1.45
N SER A 95 -19.74 9.64 0.74
CA SER A 95 -19.44 10.83 -0.06
C SER A 95 -19.06 12.02 0.84
N GLY A 96 -17.80 12.07 1.28
CA GLY A 96 -17.22 13.13 2.11
C GLY A 96 -16.30 14.07 1.31
N ASN A 97 -16.12 15.30 1.81
CA ASN A 97 -15.22 16.28 1.18
C ASN A 97 -13.73 15.94 1.37
N SER A 98 -13.39 15.04 2.30
CA SER A 98 -12.01 14.62 2.55
C SER A 98 -11.91 13.13 2.85
N LEU A 99 -10.83 12.50 2.35
CA LEU A 99 -10.55 11.08 2.62
C LEU A 99 -10.27 10.80 4.10
N ASN A 100 -9.69 11.77 4.81
CA ASN A 100 -9.46 11.67 6.24
C ASN A 100 -10.77 11.57 7.05
N GLU A 101 -11.76 12.40 6.73
CA GLU A 101 -13.08 12.31 7.37
C GLU A 101 -13.81 11.02 6.98
N THR A 102 -13.70 10.63 5.72
CA THR A 102 -14.25 9.37 5.20
C THR A 102 -13.67 8.16 5.95
N LYS A 103 -12.35 8.14 6.17
CA LYS A 103 -11.70 7.09 6.98
C LYS A 103 -12.24 7.03 8.40
N LYS A 104 -12.35 8.18 9.08
CA LYS A 104 -12.91 8.26 10.44
C LYS A 104 -14.37 7.78 10.50
N LEU A 105 -15.14 8.08 9.45
CA LEU A 105 -16.52 7.63 9.35
C LEU A 105 -16.61 6.10 9.18
N ILE A 106 -15.77 5.52 8.32
CA ILE A 106 -15.67 4.06 8.14
C ILE A 106 -15.21 3.40 9.45
N ASP A 107 -14.23 3.99 10.15
CA ASP A 107 -13.73 3.47 11.42
C ASP A 107 -14.81 3.45 12.49
N SER A 108 -15.55 4.55 12.61
CA SER A 108 -16.69 4.66 13.51
C SER A 108 -17.80 3.68 13.16
N TRP A 109 -18.06 3.46 11.87
CA TRP A 109 -19.13 2.58 11.40
C TRP A 109 -18.81 1.12 11.69
N LEU A 110 -17.58 0.69 11.39
CA LEU A 110 -17.15 -0.69 11.58
C LEU A 110 -16.69 -0.98 13.02
N GLY A 111 -16.52 0.04 13.87
CA GLY A 111 -16.03 -0.11 15.24
C GLY A 111 -14.55 -0.50 15.30
N ILE A 112 -13.74 0.05 14.40
CA ILE A 112 -12.37 -0.38 14.15
C ILE A 112 -11.36 0.75 14.39
N SER A 113 -10.10 0.38 14.58
CA SER A 113 -8.98 1.32 14.67
C SER A 113 -7.68 0.73 14.11
N SER A 114 -6.76 1.62 13.73
CA SER A 114 -5.40 1.29 13.32
C SER A 114 -4.38 2.15 14.08
N ASP A 115 -3.14 1.67 14.16
CA ASP A 115 -2.04 2.41 14.78
C ASP A 115 -1.56 3.52 13.82
N GLU A 116 -1.54 3.20 12.53
CA GLU A 116 -1.24 4.12 11.43
C GLU A 116 -2.33 4.03 10.37
N TYR A 117 -2.56 5.14 9.66
CA TYR A 117 -3.41 5.09 8.48
C TYR A 117 -2.93 6.05 7.39
N TYR A 118 -3.17 5.64 6.16
CA TYR A 118 -2.81 6.36 4.96
C TYR A 118 -4.02 6.48 4.05
N TYR A 119 -4.03 7.51 3.23
CA TYR A 119 -5.10 7.69 2.25
C TYR A 119 -4.62 8.43 1.02
N TRP A 120 -5.22 8.12 -0.12
CA TRP A 120 -5.00 8.85 -1.36
C TRP A 120 -6.12 8.58 -2.37
N GLU A 121 -6.22 9.45 -3.35
CA GLU A 121 -7.08 9.32 -4.51
C GLU A 121 -6.31 8.84 -5.75
N THR A 122 -6.97 8.05 -6.59
CA THR A 122 -6.40 7.55 -7.84
C THR A 122 -7.48 7.27 -8.87
N ASP A 123 -7.09 7.12 -10.12
CA ASP A 123 -7.93 6.67 -11.23
C ASP A 123 -7.29 5.44 -11.90
N GLN A 124 -7.95 4.87 -12.93
CA GLN A 124 -7.37 3.75 -13.69
C GLN A 124 -5.99 4.06 -14.27
N LYS A 125 -5.72 5.32 -14.64
CA LYS A 125 -4.41 5.75 -15.15
C LYS A 125 -3.37 5.76 -14.04
N GLY A 126 -3.71 6.23 -12.84
CA GLY A 126 -2.85 6.21 -11.67
C GLY A 126 -2.49 4.80 -11.22
N ILE A 127 -3.46 3.88 -11.22
CA ILE A 127 -3.21 2.45 -10.98
C ILE A 127 -2.20 1.92 -12.00
N LYS A 128 -2.41 2.23 -13.28
CA LYS A 128 -1.52 1.78 -14.36
C LYS A 128 -0.11 2.36 -14.25
N GLU A 129 0.03 3.64 -13.94
CA GLU A 129 1.33 4.28 -13.76
C GLU A 129 2.09 3.69 -12.58
N LEU A 130 1.41 3.47 -11.46
CA LEU A 130 2.00 2.81 -10.30
C LEU A 130 2.41 1.37 -10.66
N ALA A 131 1.55 0.61 -11.36
CA ALA A 131 1.87 -0.74 -11.82
C ALA A 131 3.13 -0.78 -12.70
N LEU A 132 3.28 0.18 -13.62
CA LEU A 132 4.45 0.27 -14.50
C LEU A 132 5.75 0.55 -13.74
N LYS A 133 5.70 1.27 -12.61
CA LYS A 133 6.88 1.45 -11.73
C LYS A 133 7.41 0.13 -11.17
N PHE A 134 6.54 -0.87 -11.04
CA PHE A 134 6.88 -2.25 -10.65
C PHE A 134 7.12 -3.19 -11.83
N GLY A 135 7.13 -2.68 -13.07
CA GLY A 135 7.25 -3.51 -14.27
C GLY A 135 6.02 -4.37 -14.55
N LEU A 136 4.86 -3.98 -14.02
CA LEU A 136 3.57 -4.65 -14.22
C LEU A 136 2.77 -3.90 -15.28
N ASN A 137 1.95 -4.62 -16.05
CA ASN A 137 1.03 -4.04 -17.02
C ASN A 137 -0.40 -4.39 -16.61
N THR A 138 -0.98 -3.59 -15.73
CA THR A 138 -2.37 -3.72 -15.27
C THR A 138 -2.89 -2.34 -14.90
N ASP A 139 -4.17 -2.10 -15.13
CA ASP A 139 -4.94 -0.92 -14.71
C ASP A 139 -6.03 -1.28 -13.69
N ASN A 140 -6.04 -2.54 -13.23
CA ASN A 140 -6.97 -3.07 -12.24
C ASN A 140 -6.30 -3.15 -10.86
N TYR A 141 -6.92 -2.54 -9.85
CA TYR A 141 -6.36 -2.50 -8.50
C TYR A 141 -6.20 -3.90 -7.87
N GLN A 142 -7.14 -4.82 -8.12
CA GLN A 142 -7.09 -6.18 -7.55
C GLN A 142 -5.91 -6.93 -8.14
N GLU A 143 -5.74 -6.89 -9.46
CA GLU A 143 -4.60 -7.50 -10.13
C GLU A 143 -3.27 -6.85 -9.71
N LEU A 144 -3.25 -5.52 -9.49
CA LEU A 144 -2.08 -4.84 -8.94
C LEU A 144 -1.74 -5.39 -7.55
N LEU A 145 -2.70 -5.45 -6.63
CA LEU A 145 -2.47 -5.97 -5.27
C LEU A 145 -2.06 -7.45 -5.26
N ASP A 146 -2.65 -8.28 -6.11
CA ASP A 146 -2.29 -9.69 -6.27
C ASP A 146 -0.87 -9.89 -6.81
N ARG A 147 -0.45 -9.05 -7.75
CA ARG A 147 0.91 -9.10 -8.29
C ARG A 147 1.92 -8.56 -7.27
N LEU A 148 1.56 -7.52 -6.53
CA LEU A 148 2.39 -6.96 -5.46
C LEU A 148 2.54 -7.92 -4.28
N SER A 149 1.49 -8.67 -3.90
CA SER A 149 1.59 -9.68 -2.84
C SER A 149 2.53 -10.83 -3.23
N ARG A 150 2.51 -11.26 -4.50
CA ARG A 150 3.43 -12.31 -4.96
C ARG A 150 4.88 -11.85 -5.07
N ARG A 151 5.12 -10.60 -5.47
CA ARG A 151 6.47 -10.03 -5.61
C ARG A 151 7.06 -9.62 -4.26
N GLY A 152 6.25 -8.99 -3.41
CA GLY A 152 6.63 -8.41 -2.13
C GLY A 152 7.53 -7.18 -2.25
N LEU A 153 8.18 -6.86 -1.13
CA LEU A 153 9.17 -5.80 -1.02
C LEU A 153 10.57 -6.34 -1.32
N GLU A 154 11.14 -5.93 -2.46
CA GLU A 154 12.47 -6.34 -2.89
C GLU A 154 13.56 -5.39 -2.37
N PHE A 155 14.80 -5.87 -2.34
CA PHE A 155 15.95 -5.08 -1.90
C PHE A 155 16.12 -3.75 -2.67
N PHE A 156 15.89 -3.75 -3.98
CA PHE A 156 16.01 -2.55 -4.81
C PHE A 156 14.83 -1.58 -4.67
N ASP A 157 13.70 -2.02 -4.11
CA ASP A 157 12.55 -1.15 -3.90
C ASP A 157 12.84 -0.05 -2.89
N TYR A 158 13.68 -0.31 -1.88
CA TYR A 158 14.09 0.69 -0.89
C TYR A 158 14.70 1.96 -1.53
N TRP A 159 15.28 1.85 -2.73
CA TRP A 159 15.76 3.02 -3.49
C TRP A 159 14.66 3.74 -4.26
N LYS A 160 13.67 2.97 -4.72
CA LYS A 160 12.56 3.44 -5.54
C LYS A 160 11.35 3.90 -4.72
N LEU A 161 11.31 3.66 -3.41
CA LEU A 161 10.23 4.09 -2.51
C LEU A 161 9.84 5.55 -2.71
N LYS A 162 10.82 6.46 -2.88
CA LYS A 162 10.53 7.86 -3.18
C LYS A 162 9.76 7.98 -4.50
N SER A 163 10.23 7.34 -5.58
CA SER A 163 9.51 7.38 -6.86
C SER A 163 8.12 6.76 -6.79
N TYR A 164 7.89 5.74 -5.96
CA TYR A 164 6.56 5.14 -5.82
C TYR A 164 5.60 6.10 -5.11
N VAL A 165 6.05 6.69 -4.01
CA VAL A 165 5.29 7.71 -3.26
C VAL A 165 5.06 8.97 -4.09
N ASP A 166 6.08 9.45 -4.81
CA ASP A 166 5.96 10.62 -5.67
C ASP A 166 4.90 10.39 -6.77
N THR A 167 4.79 9.18 -7.33
CA THR A 167 3.71 8.85 -8.31
C THR A 167 2.30 8.95 -7.73
N ILE A 168 2.13 8.70 -6.43
CA ILE A 168 0.84 8.92 -5.75
C ILE A 168 0.63 10.42 -5.54
N LEU A 169 1.63 11.12 -5.00
CA LEU A 169 1.55 12.55 -4.66
C LEU A 169 1.41 13.47 -5.88
N GLU A 170 1.94 13.07 -7.04
CA GLU A 170 1.78 13.79 -8.30
C GLU A 170 0.32 13.78 -8.80
N ARG A 171 -0.49 12.81 -8.36
CA ARG A 171 -1.90 12.69 -8.72
C ARG A 171 -2.83 13.24 -7.66
N ASP A 172 -2.51 12.99 -6.41
CA ASP A 172 -3.23 13.49 -5.25
C ASP A 172 -2.27 14.22 -4.32
N SER A 173 -2.27 15.55 -4.39
CA SER A 173 -1.41 16.39 -3.55
C SER A 173 -1.79 16.36 -2.07
N ASP A 174 -3.03 15.96 -1.78
CA ASP A 174 -3.56 15.88 -0.41
C ASP A 174 -3.40 14.47 0.19
N ALA A 175 -2.82 13.53 -0.57
CA ALA A 175 -2.54 12.18 -0.13
C ALA A 175 -1.67 12.14 1.14
N SER A 176 -2.06 11.29 2.09
CA SER A 176 -1.24 10.91 3.23
C SER A 176 -0.60 9.56 2.95
N ILE A 177 0.68 9.57 2.54
CA ILE A 177 1.49 8.35 2.40
C ILE A 177 2.98 8.63 2.65
N SER A 178 3.61 7.84 3.52
CA SER A 178 5.05 7.92 3.79
C SER A 178 5.82 6.81 3.07
N LYS A 179 7.14 6.98 2.89
CA LYS A 179 8.00 5.92 2.32
C LYS A 179 7.98 4.66 3.17
N ALA A 180 7.93 4.82 4.49
CA ALA A 180 7.86 3.71 5.42
C ALA A 180 6.50 3.03 5.38
N GLY A 181 5.41 3.81 5.37
CA GLY A 181 4.05 3.30 5.19
C GLY A 181 3.89 2.52 3.88
N PHE A 182 4.46 3.02 2.78
CA PHE A 182 4.43 2.34 1.49
C PHE A 182 5.33 1.09 1.46
N ALA A 183 6.50 1.11 2.09
CA ALA A 183 7.31 -0.09 2.26
C ALA A 183 6.58 -1.15 3.11
N ALA A 184 5.89 -0.72 4.16
CA ALA A 184 5.16 -1.59 5.08
C ALA A 184 4.04 -2.35 4.35
N ILE A 185 3.24 -1.69 3.50
CA ILE A 185 2.21 -2.37 2.71
C ILE A 185 2.81 -3.41 1.78
N LEU A 186 3.90 -3.09 1.07
CA LEU A 186 4.55 -4.04 0.16
C LEU A 186 5.06 -5.29 0.89
N GLN A 187 5.66 -5.13 2.07
CA GLN A 187 6.10 -6.27 2.86
C GLN A 187 4.90 -7.09 3.35
N ARG A 188 3.91 -6.42 3.94
CA ARG A 188 2.72 -7.03 4.54
C ARG A 188 1.88 -7.80 3.54
N LEU A 189 1.70 -7.27 2.34
CA LEU A 189 0.98 -7.94 1.26
C LEU A 189 1.62 -9.29 0.91
N SER A 190 2.96 -9.40 0.96
CA SER A 190 3.66 -10.66 0.67
C SER A 190 3.71 -11.67 1.81
N GLU A 191 3.59 -11.19 3.05
CA GLU A 191 3.66 -12.05 4.24
C GLU A 191 2.28 -12.58 4.68
N SER A 192 1.20 -12.13 4.03
CA SER A 192 -0.16 -12.45 4.43
C SER A 192 -1.05 -12.93 3.28
N SER A 193 -2.08 -13.71 3.61
CA SER A 193 -3.18 -13.99 2.69
C SER A 193 -4.01 -12.73 2.48
N LEU A 194 -4.35 -12.44 1.22
CA LEU A 194 -5.31 -11.39 0.86
C LEU A 194 -6.74 -11.95 0.94
N LYS A 195 -7.60 -11.31 1.73
CA LYS A 195 -9.03 -11.58 1.78
C LYS A 195 -9.77 -10.40 1.16
N TYR A 196 -10.30 -10.58 -0.04
CA TYR A 196 -11.12 -9.57 -0.71
C TYR A 196 -12.57 -9.70 -0.24
N PHE A 197 -13.16 -8.57 0.15
CA PHE A 197 -14.57 -8.46 0.47
C PHE A 197 -15.15 -7.26 -0.28
N LYS A 198 -16.18 -7.51 -1.09
CA LYS A 198 -16.90 -6.46 -1.80
C LYS A 198 -18.29 -6.34 -1.21
N VAL A 199 -18.63 -5.14 -0.75
CA VAL A 199 -19.98 -4.86 -0.26
C VAL A 199 -20.97 -4.95 -1.41
N SER A 200 -22.04 -5.73 -1.21
CA SER A 200 -23.15 -5.83 -2.13
C SER A 200 -24.26 -4.86 -1.73
N THR A 201 -24.83 -4.18 -2.72
CA THR A 201 -25.85 -3.14 -2.55
C THR A 201 -27.15 -3.56 -3.21
N ILE A 202 -28.29 -3.14 -2.63
CA ILE A 202 -29.64 -3.45 -3.11
C ILE A 202 -29.85 -2.97 -4.56
N THR A 203 -29.23 -1.85 -4.92
CA THR A 203 -29.27 -1.29 -6.27
C THR A 203 -27.86 -1.16 -6.85
N GLN A 204 -27.75 -1.26 -8.18
CA GLN A 204 -26.47 -1.05 -8.89
C GLN A 204 -26.08 0.42 -8.92
N TYR A 205 -27.07 1.32 -8.99
CA TYR A 205 -26.87 2.77 -9.05
C TYR A 205 -27.45 3.44 -7.81
N PRO A 206 -26.89 4.58 -7.36
CA PRO A 206 -27.39 5.31 -6.21
C PRO A 206 -28.81 5.82 -6.47
N ILE A 207 -29.66 5.69 -5.45
CA ILE A 207 -30.99 6.27 -5.44
C ILE A 207 -30.85 7.77 -5.13
N GLU A 208 -31.39 8.62 -6.00
CA GLU A 208 -31.47 10.06 -5.76
C GLU A 208 -32.69 10.38 -4.88
N ILE A 209 -32.44 10.84 -3.66
CA ILE A 209 -33.47 11.28 -2.72
C ILE A 209 -33.55 12.80 -2.79
N ARG A 210 -34.68 13.31 -3.28
CA ARG A 210 -35.00 14.74 -3.29
C ARG A 210 -35.94 15.04 -2.14
N THR A 211 -35.55 15.96 -1.27
CA THR A 211 -36.38 16.42 -0.16
C THR A 211 -36.69 17.90 -0.35
N SER A 212 -37.80 18.38 0.21
CA SER A 212 -38.15 19.81 0.20
C SER A 212 -37.21 20.67 1.04
N LEU A 213 -36.26 20.07 1.76
CA LEU A 213 -35.32 20.70 2.68
C LEU A 213 -33.88 20.77 2.12
N SER A 214 -33.61 20.13 0.98
CA SER A 214 -32.28 20.10 0.35
C SER A 214 -32.33 20.68 -1.05
N GLU A 215 -31.42 21.62 -1.35
CA GLU A 215 -31.28 22.20 -2.69
C GLU A 215 -30.71 21.20 -3.71
N SER A 216 -29.99 20.18 -3.25
CA SER A 216 -29.41 19.12 -4.09
C SER A 216 -29.94 17.73 -3.75
N PRO A 217 -30.11 16.84 -4.75
CA PRO A 217 -30.48 15.45 -4.50
C PRO A 217 -29.37 14.73 -3.72
N VAL A 218 -29.76 13.98 -2.68
CA VAL A 218 -28.82 13.14 -1.92
C VAL A 218 -28.77 11.77 -2.58
N LYS A 219 -27.58 11.33 -2.98
CA LYS A 219 -27.35 10.00 -3.57
C LYS A 219 -27.09 8.98 -2.48
N LYS A 220 -27.82 7.86 -2.47
CA LYS A 220 -27.63 6.77 -1.50
C LYS A 220 -27.60 5.39 -2.16
N LEU A 221 -26.70 4.53 -1.69
CA LEU A 221 -26.65 3.10 -1.96
C LEU A 221 -26.84 2.34 -0.65
N TYR A 222 -27.86 1.49 -0.58
CA TYR A 222 -28.13 0.70 0.61
C TYR A 222 -27.48 -0.68 0.50
N LEU A 223 -26.87 -1.15 1.59
CA LEU A 223 -26.31 -2.50 1.68
C LEU A 223 -27.41 -3.55 1.59
N GLU A 224 -27.09 -4.68 0.96
CA GLU A 224 -27.84 -5.91 1.17
C GLU A 224 -27.64 -6.42 2.60
N GLU A 225 -28.71 -6.85 3.27
CA GLU A 225 -28.68 -7.31 4.66
C GLU A 225 -27.64 -8.41 4.89
N LYS A 226 -27.61 -9.41 4.00
CA LYS A 226 -26.62 -10.49 4.04
C LYS A 226 -25.19 -9.98 3.90
N SER A 227 -24.95 -8.99 3.03
CA SER A 227 -23.62 -8.40 2.87
C SER A 227 -23.17 -7.65 4.14
N LEU A 228 -24.11 -7.06 4.89
CA LEU A 228 -23.81 -6.44 6.17
C LEU A 228 -23.47 -7.50 7.22
N GLU A 229 -24.23 -8.59 7.30
CA GLU A 229 -23.95 -9.71 8.21
C GLU A 229 -22.55 -10.30 7.97
N ASP A 230 -22.23 -10.60 6.70
CA ASP A 230 -20.94 -11.15 6.30
C ASP A 230 -19.79 -10.17 6.60
N LEU A 231 -20.01 -8.87 6.41
CA LEU A 231 -19.04 -7.81 6.73
C LEU A 231 -18.79 -7.73 8.23
N MET A 232 -19.84 -7.76 9.05
CA MET A 232 -19.72 -7.71 10.51
C MET A 232 -19.04 -8.97 11.05
N ALA A 233 -19.33 -10.15 10.47
CA ALA A 233 -18.66 -11.39 10.82
C ALA A 233 -17.15 -11.35 10.50
N LEU A 234 -16.77 -10.78 9.34
CA LEU A 234 -15.37 -10.61 8.95
C LEU A 234 -14.57 -9.79 9.99
N PHE A 235 -15.20 -8.77 10.58
CA PHE A 235 -14.55 -7.92 11.58
C PHE A 235 -14.65 -8.43 13.02
N ALA A 236 -15.59 -9.33 13.33
CA ALA A 236 -15.65 -9.98 14.64
C ALA A 236 -14.42 -10.89 14.91
N GLU A 237 -13.81 -11.42 13.85
CA GLU A 237 -12.60 -12.27 13.92
C GLU A 237 -11.28 -11.46 13.98
N TRP A 238 -11.34 -10.13 13.90
CA TRP A 238 -10.20 -9.23 13.67
C TRP A 238 -9.70 -8.43 14.88
#